data_AF-A0A2T4NKA1-F1
#
_entry.id   AF-A0A2T4NKA1-F1
#
_cell.length_a   1.000
_cell.length_b   1.000
_cell.length_c   1.000
_cell.angle_alpha   90.00
_cell.angle_beta   90.00
_cell.angle_gamma   90.00
#
_symmetry.space_group_name_H-M   'P 1'
#
loop_
_entity.id
_entity.type
_entity.pdbx_description
1 polymer ?
#
loop_
_entity_poly.entity_id
_entity_poly.type
_entity_poly.pdbx_seq_one_letter_code
_entity_poly.pdbx_strand_id
1 'polypeptide(L)'
;MNTATYAELAASSDHAVAVTIAFVGGLIVACALIWAVRVGMRVMDKDTHHPAPEEQPHLPDTGPVREMREMREPDDVPVVTRDGQRIMPHELHRASTRTGKDQKPRRWSPGSSGSFGGGGLGRT
;
A
#
# COMPACT_ATOMS: atom_id res chain seq x y z
N MET A 1 57.49 -15.02 1.11
CA MET A 1 56.64 -14.46 0.04
C MET A 1 56.96 -12.97 -0.04
N ASN A 2 57.72 -12.56 -1.06
CA ASN A 2 58.40 -11.26 -1.06
C ASN A 2 57.56 -10.13 -1.66
N THR A 3 57.55 -9.01 -0.93
CA THR A 3 57.31 -7.62 -1.37
C THR A 3 57.15 -7.29 -2.86
N ALA A 4 58.17 -7.77 -3.56
CA ALA A 4 58.56 -7.35 -4.88
C ALA A 4 57.87 -8.18 -5.96
N THR A 5 57.51 -9.43 -5.67
CA THR A 5 56.93 -10.33 -6.68
C THR A 5 55.51 -9.90 -7.06
N TYR A 6 54.74 -9.38 -6.10
CA TYR A 6 53.42 -8.80 -6.37
C TYR A 6 53.50 -7.37 -6.90
N ALA A 7 54.56 -6.62 -6.58
CA ALA A 7 54.80 -5.32 -7.21
C ALA A 7 55.15 -5.48 -8.70
N GLU A 8 55.96 -6.48 -9.07
CA GLU A 8 56.27 -6.79 -10.47
C GLU A 8 55.08 -7.39 -11.23
N LEU A 9 54.24 -8.20 -10.57
CA LEU A 9 52.99 -8.70 -11.17
C LEU A 9 52.01 -7.55 -11.43
N ALA A 10 51.91 -6.59 -10.51
CA ALA A 10 51.13 -5.36 -10.68
C ALA A 10 51.75 -4.37 -11.69
N ALA A 11 53.08 -4.38 -11.85
CA ALA A 11 53.81 -3.55 -12.81
C ALA A 11 53.98 -4.19 -14.19
N SER A 12 53.57 -5.45 -14.37
CA SER A 12 53.56 -6.07 -15.69
C SER A 12 52.51 -5.38 -16.58
N SER A 13 52.94 -4.91 -17.74
CA SER A 13 52.10 -4.18 -18.70
C SER A 13 50.84 -4.94 -19.09
N ASP A 14 50.91 -6.27 -19.10
CA ASP A 14 49.80 -7.16 -19.44
C ASP A 14 48.66 -7.10 -18.42
N HIS A 15 48.98 -7.07 -17.11
CA HIS A 15 47.97 -6.94 -16.06
C HIS A 15 47.33 -5.55 -16.05
N ALA A 16 48.11 -4.50 -16.28
CA ALA A 16 47.57 -3.14 -16.38
C ALA A 16 46.61 -2.99 -17.59
N VAL A 17 46.95 -3.59 -18.74
CA VAL A 17 46.09 -3.61 -19.93
C VAL A 17 44.80 -4.39 -19.67
N ALA A 18 44.88 -5.57 -19.05
CA ALA A 18 43.71 -6.38 -18.73
C ALA A 18 42.73 -5.65 -17.79
N VAL A 19 43.24 -4.99 -16.75
CA VAL A 19 42.42 -4.18 -15.82
C VAL A 19 41.77 -3.00 -16.53
N THR A 20 42.52 -2.31 -17.40
CA THR A 20 42.00 -1.17 -18.17
C THR A 20 40.88 -1.59 -19.12
N ILE A 21 41.04 -2.72 -19.82
CA ILE A 21 40.01 -3.28 -20.71
C ILE A 21 38.77 -3.67 -19.91
N ALA A 22 38.93 -4.35 -18.77
CA ALA A 22 37.81 -4.73 -17.91
C ALA A 22 37.05 -3.50 -17.37
N PHE A 23 37.77 -2.45 -17.00
CA PHE A 23 37.17 -1.19 -16.54
C PHE A 23 36.38 -0.49 -17.65
N VAL A 24 36.96 -0.36 -18.84
CA VAL A 24 36.27 0.22 -20.01
C VAL A 24 35.06 -0.63 -20.40
N GLY A 25 35.19 -1.95 -20.37
CA GLY A 25 34.07 -2.87 -20.60
C GLY A 25 32.93 -2.64 -19.59
N GLY A 26 33.26 -2.52 -18.30
CA GLY A 26 32.31 -2.18 -17.25
C GLY A 26 31.62 -0.82 -17.49
N LEU A 27 32.38 0.19 -17.91
CA LEU A 27 31.85 1.52 -18.24
C LEU A 27 30.85 1.45 -19.40
N ILE A 28 31.17 0.70 -20.46
CA ILE A 28 30.28 0.51 -21.62
C ILE A 28 28.97 -0.15 -21.18
N VAL A 29 29.05 -1.20 -20.37
CA VAL A 29 27.85 -1.89 -19.84
C VAL A 29 27.02 -0.93 -18.97
N ALA A 30 27.66 -0.16 -18.08
CA ALA A 30 26.96 0.82 -17.26
C ALA A 30 26.25 1.89 -18.11
N CYS A 31 26.92 2.44 -19.12
CA CYS A 31 26.32 3.39 -20.06
C CYS A 31 25.14 2.78 -20.82
N ALA A 32 25.25 1.54 -21.27
CA ALA A 32 24.16 0.83 -21.95
C ALA A 32 22.94 0.64 -21.03
N LEU A 33 23.15 0.29 -19.76
CA LEU A 33 22.07 0.16 -18.78
C LEU A 33 21.38 1.50 -18.47
N ILE A 34 22.16 2.57 -18.26
CA ILE A 34 21.61 3.91 -18.05
C ILE A 34 20.77 4.34 -19.26
N TRP A 35 21.28 4.09 -20.47
CA TRP A 35 20.56 4.40 -21.69
C TRP A 35 19.25 3.62 -21.82
N ALA A 36 19.27 2.30 -21.55
CA ALA A 36 18.08 1.45 -21.58
C ALA A 36 17.00 1.94 -20.60
N VAL A 37 17.37 2.27 -19.36
CA VAL A 37 16.45 2.83 -18.36
C VAL A 37 15.88 4.18 -18.83
N ARG A 38 16.73 5.06 -19.37
CA ARG A 38 16.30 6.38 -19.86
C ARG A 38 15.33 6.28 -21.04
N VAL A 39 15.55 5.33 -21.95
CA VAL A 39 14.61 5.06 -23.05
C VAL A 39 13.30 4.51 -22.52
N GLY A 40 13.34 3.58 -21.56
CA GLY A 40 12.14 3.05 -20.89
C GLY A 40 11.28 4.14 -20.24
N MET A 41 11.90 5.04 -19.46
CA MET A 41 11.21 6.20 -18.87
C MET A 41 10.57 7.09 -19.95
N ARG A 42 11.29 7.38 -21.04
CA ARG A 42 10.77 8.21 -22.13
C ARG A 42 9.60 7.57 -22.88
N VAL A 43 9.52 6.25 -22.93
CA VAL A 43 8.37 5.53 -23.49
C VAL A 43 7.18 5.62 -22.52
N MET A 44 7.41 5.42 -21.22
CA MET A 44 6.38 5.53 -20.19
C MET A 44 5.73 6.91 -20.15
N ASP A 45 6.52 7.98 -20.34
CA ASP A 45 6.02 9.37 -20.41
C ASP A 45 5.02 9.62 -21.56
N LYS A 46 4.96 8.74 -22.57
CA LYS A 46 4.06 8.89 -23.72
C LYS A 46 2.68 8.26 -23.52
N ASP A 47 2.55 7.26 -22.66
CA ASP A 47 1.35 6.43 -22.61
C ASP A 47 0.23 7.00 -21.72
N THR A 48 0.53 7.96 -20.84
CA THR A 48 -0.50 8.78 -20.17
C THR A 48 0.19 9.97 -19.51
N HIS A 49 -0.35 11.18 -19.63
CA HIS A 49 0.21 12.33 -18.90
C HIS A 49 0.11 12.03 -17.39
N HIS A 50 1.25 11.88 -16.73
CA HIS A 50 1.27 11.82 -15.28
C HIS A 50 0.87 13.22 -14.79
N PRO A 51 -0.23 13.35 -14.01
CA PRO A 51 -0.72 14.66 -13.62
C PRO A 51 0.37 15.39 -12.86
N ALA A 52 0.72 16.58 -13.36
CA ALA A 52 1.68 17.43 -12.70
C ALA A 52 1.13 17.87 -11.32
N PRO A 53 1.97 18.29 -10.36
CA PRO A 53 1.51 18.70 -9.02
C PRO A 53 0.38 19.74 -9.04
N GLU A 54 0.38 20.61 -10.05
CA GLU A 54 -0.64 21.63 -10.31
C GLU A 54 -1.97 21.04 -10.82
N GLU A 55 -1.93 19.91 -11.51
CA GLU A 55 -3.11 19.19 -12.01
C GLU A 55 -3.71 18.24 -10.97
N GLN A 56 -3.00 17.99 -9.87
CA GLN A 56 -3.53 17.20 -8.77
C GLN A 56 -4.76 17.90 -8.17
N PRO A 57 -5.78 17.15 -7.70
CA PRO A 57 -6.95 17.74 -7.07
C PRO A 57 -6.57 18.60 -5.87
N HIS A 58 -6.80 19.91 -5.99
CA HIS A 58 -6.65 20.85 -4.88
C HIS A 58 -7.94 20.98 -4.09
N LEU A 59 -7.82 21.42 -2.85
CA LEU A 59 -8.98 21.81 -2.07
C LEU A 59 -9.67 22.99 -2.77
N PRO A 60 -11.01 23.00 -2.87
CA PRO A 60 -11.70 24.16 -3.44
C PRO A 60 -11.48 25.40 -2.56
N ASP A 61 -11.56 26.59 -3.15
CA ASP A 61 -11.33 27.87 -2.48
C ASP A 61 -12.22 28.07 -1.23
N THR A 62 -13.40 27.43 -1.23
CA THR A 62 -14.34 27.42 -0.11
C THR A 62 -13.90 26.57 1.08
N GLY A 63 -12.75 25.90 0.99
CA GLY A 63 -12.22 24.97 1.98
C GLY A 63 -12.72 23.53 1.78
N PRO A 64 -12.27 22.59 2.62
CA PRO A 64 -12.59 21.17 2.47
C PRO A 64 -14.10 20.94 2.53
N VAL A 65 -14.64 20.25 1.52
CA VAL A 65 -16.00 19.69 1.59
C VAL A 65 -15.96 18.61 2.67
N ARG A 66 -16.54 18.89 3.84
CA ARG A 66 -16.64 17.89 4.90
C ARG A 66 -17.48 16.73 4.37
N GLU A 67 -16.94 15.52 4.44
CA GLU A 67 -17.73 14.32 4.28
C GLU A 67 -18.83 14.33 5.35
N MET A 68 -20.10 14.30 4.92
CA MET A 68 -21.20 14.03 5.84
C MET A 68 -21.11 12.57 6.27
N ARG A 69 -20.57 12.35 7.46
CA ARG A 69 -20.51 11.02 8.07
C ARG A 69 -21.62 10.90 9.11
N GLU A 70 -22.53 9.98 8.88
CA GLU A 70 -23.67 9.71 9.76
C GLU A 70 -23.60 8.29 10.32
N MET A 71 -23.76 8.15 11.64
CA MET A 71 -23.93 6.85 12.30
C MET A 71 -25.42 6.50 12.32
N ARG A 72 -25.76 5.33 11.77
CA ARG A 72 -27.14 4.81 11.80
C ARG A 72 -27.46 4.19 13.15
N GLU A 73 -28.75 4.20 13.50
CA GLU A 73 -29.24 3.52 14.69
C GLU A 73 -28.90 2.02 14.60
N PRO A 74 -28.21 1.45 15.62
CA PRO A 74 -27.99 0.01 15.69
C PRO A 74 -29.34 -0.71 15.73
N ASP A 75 -29.46 -1.76 14.93
CA ASP A 75 -30.68 -2.57 14.87
C ASP A 75 -30.46 -3.83 15.71
N ASP A 76 -31.36 -4.10 16.66
CA ASP A 76 -31.26 -5.26 17.54
C ASP A 76 -31.68 -6.51 16.76
N VAL A 77 -30.71 -7.38 16.46
CA VAL A 77 -30.98 -8.67 15.83
C VAL A 77 -31.38 -9.71 16.88
N PRO A 78 -32.59 -10.29 16.82
CA PRO A 78 -32.98 -11.32 17.76
C PRO A 78 -32.13 -12.58 17.56
N VAL A 79 -31.77 -13.25 18.66
CA VAL A 79 -30.94 -14.48 18.63
C VAL A 79 -31.71 -15.67 18.04
N VAL A 80 -33.03 -15.68 18.20
CA VAL A 80 -33.94 -16.70 17.69
C VAL A 80 -35.08 -16.04 16.92
N THR A 81 -35.63 -16.76 15.96
CA THR A 81 -36.85 -16.34 15.26
C THR A 81 -38.04 -16.32 16.22
N ARG A 82 -39.16 -15.75 15.78
CA ARG A 82 -40.41 -15.74 16.56
C ARG A 82 -40.88 -17.16 16.94
N ASP A 83 -40.49 -18.16 16.14
CA ASP A 83 -40.82 -19.58 16.30
C ASP A 83 -39.75 -20.37 17.09
N GLY A 84 -38.77 -19.67 17.69
CA GLY A 84 -37.75 -20.26 18.55
C GLY A 84 -36.62 -20.99 17.80
N GLN A 85 -36.55 -20.86 16.47
CA GLN A 85 -35.48 -21.44 15.66
C GLN A 85 -34.28 -20.51 15.56
N ARG A 86 -33.12 -21.06 15.20
CA ARG A 86 -31.92 -20.26 14.91
C ARG A 86 -32.16 -19.41 13.67
N ILE A 87 -31.87 -18.11 13.76
CA ILE A 87 -32.04 -17.20 12.63
C ILE A 87 -31.10 -17.56 11.47
N MET A 88 -31.66 -17.63 10.26
CA MET A 88 -30.94 -17.86 9.01
C MET A 88 -30.66 -16.54 8.28
N PRO A 89 -29.63 -16.46 7.42
CA PRO A 89 -29.26 -15.21 6.75
C PRO A 89 -30.39 -14.55 5.93
N HIS A 90 -31.30 -15.34 5.35
CA HIS A 90 -32.43 -14.85 4.57
C HIS A 90 -33.59 -14.32 5.42
N GLU A 91 -33.57 -14.57 6.73
CA GLU A 91 -34.56 -14.07 7.69
C GLU A 91 -34.11 -12.73 8.31
N LEU A 92 -32.87 -12.30 8.05
CA LEU A 92 -32.37 -11.00 8.48
C LEU A 92 -33.09 -9.90 7.72
N HIS A 93 -33.67 -8.95 8.45
CA HIS A 93 -34.23 -7.75 7.84
C HIS A 93 -33.11 -6.77 7.44
N ARG A 94 -33.48 -5.86 6.53
CA ARG A 94 -32.63 -4.72 6.16
C ARG A 94 -32.26 -3.89 7.40
N ALA A 95 -31.00 -3.46 7.44
CA ALA A 95 -30.50 -2.58 8.48
C ALA A 95 -31.32 -1.27 8.57
N SER A 96 -31.45 -0.74 9.79
CA SER A 96 -32.11 0.54 10.04
C SER A 96 -31.59 1.66 9.14
N THR A 97 -32.51 2.46 8.62
CA THR A 97 -32.22 3.68 7.85
C THR A 97 -32.31 4.94 8.70
N ARG A 98 -32.56 4.81 10.01
CA ARG A 98 -32.72 5.95 10.90
C ARG A 98 -31.38 6.45 11.41
N THR A 99 -31.23 7.77 11.50
CA THR A 99 -30.11 8.42 12.17
C THR A 99 -30.05 8.01 13.64
N GLY A 100 -28.91 7.49 14.08
CA GLY A 100 -28.69 7.14 15.48
C GLY A 100 -28.62 8.37 16.39
N LYS A 101 -29.03 8.23 17.65
CA LYS A 101 -28.89 9.32 18.65
C LYS A 101 -27.43 9.63 18.96
N ASP A 102 -26.56 8.64 18.90
CA ASP A 102 -25.12 8.80 19.07
C ASP A 102 -24.42 8.83 17.71
N GLN A 103 -23.86 9.99 17.37
CA GLN A 103 -23.11 10.22 16.13
C GLN A 103 -21.59 10.08 16.34
N LYS A 104 -21.14 9.75 17.56
CA LYS A 104 -19.71 9.54 17.82
C LYS A 104 -19.31 8.13 17.38
N PRO A 105 -18.21 7.98 16.62
CA PRO A 105 -17.67 6.67 16.31
C PRO A 105 -17.37 5.91 17.61
N ARG A 106 -17.93 4.71 17.77
CA ARG A 106 -17.62 3.87 18.93
C ARG A 106 -16.13 3.53 18.89
N ARG A 107 -15.42 3.87 19.95
CA ARG A 107 -14.04 3.40 20.16
C ARG A 107 -14.10 1.96 20.67
N TRP A 108 -13.17 1.14 20.21
CA TRP A 108 -13.02 -0.23 20.71
C TRP A 108 -12.81 -0.19 22.22
N SER A 109 -13.57 -0.99 22.95
CA SER A 109 -13.38 -1.21 24.38
C SER A 109 -13.23 -2.70 24.66
N PRO A 110 -12.39 -3.11 25.62
CA PRO A 110 -12.27 -4.51 26.01
C PRO A 110 -13.65 -5.10 26.37
N GLY A 111 -14.04 -6.19 25.70
CA GLY A 111 -15.36 -6.83 25.88
C GLY A 111 -16.47 -6.33 24.96
N SER A 112 -16.27 -5.23 24.20
CA SER A 112 -17.18 -4.85 23.11
C SER A 112 -16.60 -5.27 21.76
N SER A 113 -16.77 -6.55 21.41
CA SER A 113 -16.44 -7.00 20.06
C SER A 113 -17.53 -6.52 19.09
N GLY A 114 -17.30 -5.37 18.47
CA GLY A 114 -17.91 -5.03 17.18
C GLY A 114 -17.29 -5.92 16.11
N SER A 115 -17.69 -7.20 16.09
CA SER A 115 -17.17 -8.17 15.14
C SER A 115 -18.30 -8.60 14.21
N PHE A 116 -18.13 -8.27 12.94
CA PHE A 116 -18.71 -9.07 11.88
C PHE A 116 -18.18 -10.50 12.04
N GLY A 117 -18.95 -11.38 12.70
CA GLY A 117 -18.70 -12.82 12.71
C GLY A 117 -17.78 -13.40 13.80
N GLY A 118 -17.68 -12.79 14.99
CA GLY A 118 -16.88 -13.35 16.10
C GLY A 118 -17.71 -13.75 17.31
N GLY A 119 -18.06 -15.04 17.43
CA GLY A 119 -18.66 -15.61 18.63
C GLY A 119 -17.68 -15.55 19.81
N GLY A 120 -17.90 -14.62 20.75
CA GLY A 120 -17.28 -14.64 22.07
C GLY A 120 -18.21 -15.34 23.06
N LEU A 121 -17.68 -16.31 23.82
CA LEU A 121 -18.41 -17.01 24.87
C LEU A 121 -18.93 -16.00 25.91
N GLY A 122 -20.24 -16.03 26.16
CA GLY A 122 -20.90 -15.21 27.16
C GLY A 122 -20.20 -15.31 28.51
N ARG A 123 -20.04 -14.16 29.19
CA ARG A 123 -19.52 -14.11 30.55
C ARG A 123 -20.64 -14.51 31.51
N THR A 124 -20.31 -15.40 32.46
CA THR A 124 -21.13 -15.78 33.62
C THR A 124 -21.43 -14.60 34.53
#